data_AF-A0A2Z2P1K3-F1
#
_entry.id   AF-A0A2Z2P1K3-F1
#
_cell.length_a   1.000
_cell.length_b   1.000
_cell.length_c   1.000
_cell.angle_alpha   90.00
_cell.angle_beta   90.00
_cell.angle_gamma   90.00
#
_symmetry.space_group_name_H-M   'P 1'
#
loop_
_entity.id
_entity.type
_entity.pdbx_description
1 polymer ?
#
loop_
_entity_poly.entity_id
_entity_poly.type
_entity_poly.pdbx_seq_one_letter_code
_entity_poly.pdbx_strand_id
1 'polypeptide(L)'
;MSKTKKARKPRYESPHHAHIGRLMTLVGYFGLLLLIINWFSWIAPPEQVPRSLTIAGLAIPLLFPLRGIIHARRYTHQWVGFLSMLYFIIGVDVWFNQQAIEQLLGMSMVLFSLLLMVGSSMYSRYTPTPPELRKPVEDK
;
A
#
# COMPACT_ATOMS: atom_id res chain seq x y z
N MET A 1 -30.75 3.42 34.02
CA MET A 1 -29.30 3.62 33.76
C MET A 1 -29.11 4.18 32.35
N SER A 2 -28.87 5.49 32.24
CA SER A 2 -28.58 6.16 30.96
C SER A 2 -27.15 5.85 30.53
N LYS A 3 -26.97 5.18 29.38
CA LYS A 3 -25.64 4.96 28.79
C LYS A 3 -25.21 6.24 28.08
N THR A 4 -24.42 7.06 28.75
CA THR A 4 -23.78 8.25 28.16
C THR A 4 -22.90 7.81 26.98
N LYS A 5 -23.36 8.02 25.74
CA LYS A 5 -22.56 7.75 24.53
C LYS A 5 -21.38 8.73 24.52
N LYS A 6 -20.20 8.28 24.97
CA LYS A 6 -18.97 9.08 24.97
C LYS A 6 -18.67 9.52 23.53
N ALA A 7 -18.69 10.83 23.28
CA ALA A 7 -18.37 11.39 21.97
C ALA A 7 -16.94 10.96 21.57
N ARG A 8 -16.81 10.29 20.42
CA ARG A 8 -15.51 9.86 19.89
C ARG A 8 -14.76 11.12 19.44
N LYS A 9 -13.59 11.40 20.01
CA LYS A 9 -12.77 12.56 19.63
C LYS A 9 -12.58 12.60 18.10
N PRO A 10 -12.64 13.78 17.46
CA PRO A 10 -12.35 13.92 16.04
C PRO A 10 -10.96 13.35 15.76
N ARG A 11 -10.85 12.59 14.68
CA ARG A 11 -9.59 11.93 14.28
C ARG A 11 -8.57 13.01 13.93
N TYR A 12 -7.32 12.86 14.37
CA TYR A 12 -6.25 13.84 14.14
C TYR A 12 -6.22 14.32 12.68
N GLU A 13 -6.50 15.61 12.48
CA GLU A 13 -6.44 16.27 11.18
C GLU A 13 -5.06 16.92 11.06
N SER A 14 -4.18 16.37 10.24
CA SER A 14 -2.92 17.03 9.91
C SER A 14 -2.62 16.87 8.42
N PRO A 15 -2.88 17.90 7.60
CA PRO A 15 -2.81 17.78 6.15
C PRO A 15 -1.41 17.38 5.68
N HIS A 16 -0.36 17.92 6.31
CA HIS A 16 1.03 17.61 5.98
C HIS A 16 1.36 16.11 6.08
N HIS A 17 0.97 15.44 7.17
CA HIS A 17 1.24 14.01 7.35
C HIS A 17 0.41 13.15 6.41
N ALA A 18 -0.80 13.59 6.05
CA ALA A 18 -1.61 12.92 5.03
C ALA A 18 -0.92 13.02 3.65
N HIS A 19 -0.37 14.18 3.28
CA HIS A 19 0.37 14.33 2.02
C HIS A 19 1.62 13.44 1.98
N ILE A 20 2.42 13.41 3.05
CA ILE A 20 3.58 12.51 3.14
C ILE A 20 3.15 11.05 3.02
N GLY A 21 2.12 10.64 3.76
CA GLY A 21 1.60 9.27 3.69
C GLY A 21 1.16 8.90 2.27
N ARG A 22 0.48 9.81 1.57
CA ARG A 22 0.08 9.62 0.16
C ARG A 22 1.29 9.47 -0.76
N LEU A 23 2.31 10.32 -0.63
CA LEU A 23 3.53 10.23 -1.43
C LEU A 23 4.25 8.90 -1.18
N MET A 24 4.39 8.48 0.06
CA MET A 24 4.97 7.18 0.42
C MET A 24 4.18 6.00 -0.18
N THR A 25 2.84 6.06 -0.13
CA THR A 25 1.97 5.07 -0.78
C THR A 25 2.21 5.04 -2.28
N LEU A 26 2.25 6.19 -2.95
CA LEU A 26 2.45 6.25 -4.40
C LEU A 26 3.82 5.71 -4.80
N VAL A 27 4.88 6.11 -4.10
CA VAL A 27 6.25 5.64 -4.35
C VAL A 27 6.36 4.14 -4.10
N GLY A 28 5.84 3.63 -2.98
CA GLY A 28 5.86 2.19 -2.70
C GLY A 28 5.04 1.39 -3.72
N TYR A 29 3.87 1.89 -4.11
CA TYR A 29 2.99 1.23 -5.06
C TYR A 29 3.57 1.18 -6.48
N PHE A 30 3.97 2.33 -7.03
CA PHE A 30 4.56 2.38 -8.37
C PHE A 30 5.96 1.74 -8.40
N GLY A 31 6.72 1.86 -7.31
CA GLY A 31 7.98 1.15 -7.14
C GLY A 31 7.81 -0.36 -7.24
N LEU A 32 6.83 -0.95 -6.53
CA LEU A 32 6.49 -2.37 -6.66
C LEU A 32 6.06 -2.74 -8.08
N LEU A 33 5.16 -1.96 -8.68
CA LEU A 33 4.64 -2.26 -10.02
C LEU A 33 5.76 -2.27 -11.07
N LEU A 34 6.60 -1.23 -11.06
CA LEU A 34 7.73 -1.11 -11.96
C LEU A 34 8.79 -2.18 -11.70
N LEU A 35 9.06 -2.50 -10.44
CA LEU A 35 9.99 -3.56 -10.06
C LEU A 35 9.54 -4.92 -10.62
N ILE A 36 8.27 -5.29 -10.45
CA ILE A 36 7.71 -6.55 -10.97
C ILE A 36 7.83 -6.60 -12.50
N ILE A 37 7.41 -5.53 -13.19
CA ILE A 37 7.46 -5.48 -14.65
C ILE A 37 8.90 -5.57 -15.15
N ASN A 38 9.81 -4.78 -14.59
CA ASN A 38 11.21 -4.69 -15.03
C ASN A 38 11.98 -5.99 -14.75
N TRP A 39 11.79 -6.56 -13.55
CA TRP A 39 12.43 -7.79 -13.12
C TRP A 39 12.12 -8.94 -14.06
N PHE A 40 10.85 -9.33 -14.20
CA PHE A 40 10.48 -10.51 -14.97
C PHE A 40 10.52 -10.31 -16.48
N SER A 41 10.56 -9.06 -16.96
CA SER A 41 10.67 -8.77 -18.41
C SER A 41 12.10 -8.77 -18.92
N TRP A 42 13.06 -8.26 -18.13
CA TRP A 42 14.42 -8.02 -18.62
C TRP A 42 15.53 -8.58 -17.74
N ILE A 43 15.42 -8.51 -16.41
CA ILE A 43 16.55 -8.80 -15.53
C ILE A 43 16.74 -10.31 -15.34
N ALA A 44 15.69 -10.98 -14.87
CA ALA A 44 15.73 -12.41 -14.56
C ALA A 44 14.39 -13.04 -14.92
N PRO A 45 14.20 -13.40 -16.19
CA PRO A 45 12.96 -14.04 -16.62
C PRO A 45 12.85 -15.44 -15.99
N PRO A 46 11.65 -15.85 -15.56
CA PRO A 46 11.49 -17.16 -14.95
C PRO A 46 11.70 -18.27 -15.99
N GLU A 47 12.50 -19.27 -15.64
CA GLU A 47 12.84 -20.39 -16.53
C GLU A 47 11.76 -21.48 -16.55
N GLN A 48 11.07 -21.70 -15.43
CA GLN A 48 10.16 -22.85 -15.24
C GLN A 48 8.68 -22.50 -15.48
N VAL A 49 8.32 -21.22 -15.38
CA VAL A 49 6.93 -20.75 -15.50
C VAL A 49 6.82 -19.68 -16.58
N PRO A 50 5.70 -19.62 -17.34
CA PRO A 50 5.51 -18.61 -18.36
C PRO A 50 5.65 -17.21 -17.78
N ARG A 51 6.52 -16.38 -18.37
CA ARG A 51 6.77 -14.99 -17.96
C ARG A 51 5.47 -14.20 -17.78
N SER A 52 4.54 -14.34 -18.73
CA SER A 52 3.23 -13.67 -18.70
C SER A 52 2.41 -14.08 -17.48
N LEU A 53 2.48 -15.35 -17.06
CA LEU A 53 1.73 -15.85 -15.90
C LEU A 53 2.28 -15.29 -14.60
N THR A 54 3.62 -15.23 -14.44
CA THR A 54 4.26 -14.65 -13.26
C THR A 54 3.96 -13.15 -13.12
N ILE A 55 4.10 -12.40 -14.22
CA ILE A 55 3.78 -10.97 -14.24
C ILE A 55 2.28 -10.77 -13.98
N ALA A 56 1.40 -11.56 -14.60
CA ALA A 56 -0.04 -11.46 -14.38
C ALA A 56 -0.38 -11.74 -12.90
N GLY A 57 0.20 -12.79 -12.30
CA GLY A 57 -0.05 -13.18 -10.92
C GLY A 57 0.33 -12.11 -9.89
N LEU A 58 1.39 -11.33 -10.15
CA LEU A 58 1.87 -10.29 -9.24
C LEU A 58 1.40 -8.89 -9.60
N ALA A 59 1.30 -8.54 -10.88
CA ALA A 59 0.89 -7.20 -11.30
C ALA A 59 -0.64 -7.02 -11.22
N ILE A 60 -1.45 -8.01 -11.61
CA ILE A 60 -2.92 -7.87 -11.64
C ILE A 60 -3.49 -7.53 -10.26
N PRO A 61 -3.09 -8.18 -9.15
CA PRO A 61 -3.54 -7.79 -7.82
C PRO A 61 -3.23 -6.33 -7.48
N LEU A 62 -2.08 -5.80 -7.95
CA LEU A 62 -1.72 -4.39 -7.82
C LEU A 62 -2.58 -3.47 -8.70
N LEU A 63 -3.07 -3.91 -9.85
CA LEU A 63 -3.86 -3.06 -10.74
C LEU A 63 -5.27 -2.76 -10.20
N PHE A 64 -5.88 -3.67 -9.42
CA PHE A 64 -7.20 -3.43 -8.80
C PHE A 64 -7.27 -2.13 -7.96
N PRO A 65 -6.32 -1.85 -7.05
CA PRO A 65 -6.34 -0.62 -6.26
C PRO A 65 -5.85 0.62 -7.02
N LEU A 66 -5.33 0.51 -8.25
CA LEU A 66 -4.72 1.61 -9.00
C LEU A 66 -5.62 2.86 -9.02
N ARG A 67 -6.86 2.67 -9.49
CA ARG A 67 -7.83 3.77 -9.60
C ARG A 67 -8.09 4.41 -8.24
N GLY A 68 -8.20 3.62 -7.18
CA GLY A 68 -8.47 4.14 -5.85
C GLY A 68 -7.29 4.88 -5.21
N ILE A 69 -6.06 4.43 -5.44
CA ILE A 69 -4.84 5.12 -4.98
C ILE A 69 -4.70 6.48 -5.67
N ILE A 70 -4.89 6.54 -7.00
CA ILE A 70 -4.81 7.79 -7.77
C ILE A 70 -5.84 8.82 -7.26
N HIS A 71 -7.08 8.38 -7.04
CA HIS A 71 -8.16 9.23 -6.51
C HIS A 71 -8.08 9.44 -4.98
N ALA A 72 -6.99 9.04 -4.33
CA ALA A 72 -6.75 9.24 -2.91
C ALA A 72 -7.86 8.67 -1.99
N ARG A 73 -8.53 7.60 -2.42
CA ARG A 73 -9.61 6.98 -1.65
C ARG A 73 -9.04 6.32 -0.40
N ARG A 74 -9.53 6.74 0.76
CA ARG A 74 -9.09 6.23 2.07
C ARG A 74 -9.25 4.72 2.20
N TYR A 75 -10.40 4.20 1.76
CA TYR A 75 -10.67 2.75 1.78
C TYR A 75 -9.62 1.97 0.99
N THR A 76 -9.25 2.48 -0.19
CA THR A 76 -8.22 1.84 -1.03
C THR A 76 -6.85 1.87 -0.37
N HIS A 77 -6.47 2.97 0.30
CA HIS A 77 -5.21 3.02 1.04
C HIS A 77 -5.18 1.94 2.14
N GLN A 78 -6.25 1.80 2.93
CA GLN A 78 -6.34 0.74 3.95
C GLN A 78 -6.19 -0.65 3.34
N TRP A 79 -6.88 -0.91 2.23
CA TRP A 79 -6.84 -2.20 1.55
C TRP A 79 -5.44 -2.54 1.02
N VAL A 80 -4.76 -1.54 0.44
CA VAL A 80 -3.43 -1.71 -0.14
C VAL A 80 -2.36 -1.97 0.91
N GLY A 81 -2.55 -1.50 2.15
CA GLY A 81 -1.69 -1.88 3.27
C GLY A 81 -1.72 -3.39 3.57
N PHE A 82 -2.88 -4.04 3.45
CA PHE A 82 -2.94 -5.50 3.56
C PHE A 82 -2.27 -6.18 2.37
N LEU A 83 -2.52 -5.67 1.16
CA LEU A 83 -1.93 -6.18 -0.06
C LEU A 83 -0.38 -6.14 0.00
N SER A 84 0.20 -5.07 0.57
CA SER A 84 1.66 -4.93 0.68
C SER A 84 2.31 -6.01 1.55
N MET A 85 1.57 -6.66 2.46
CA MET A 85 2.10 -7.78 3.26
C MET A 85 2.46 -8.98 2.38
N LEU A 86 1.70 -9.23 1.32
CA LEU A 86 2.00 -10.33 0.39
C LEU A 86 3.32 -10.09 -0.34
N TYR A 87 3.54 -8.87 -0.84
CA TYR A 87 4.78 -8.48 -1.50
C TYR A 87 5.97 -8.43 -0.54
N PHE A 88 5.74 -8.07 0.72
CA PHE A 88 6.77 -8.15 1.75
C PHE A 88 7.24 -9.59 1.94
N ILE A 89 6.32 -10.55 2.06
CA ILE A 89 6.68 -11.97 2.23
C ILE A 89 7.48 -12.48 1.03
N ILE A 90 7.02 -12.19 -0.19
CA ILE A 90 7.72 -12.58 -1.43
C ILE A 90 9.10 -11.93 -1.50
N GLY A 91 9.20 -10.64 -1.18
CA GLY A 91 10.47 -9.93 -1.18
C GLY A 91 11.46 -10.50 -0.17
N VAL A 92 11.00 -10.87 1.04
CA VAL A 92 11.81 -11.53 2.06
C VAL A 92 12.27 -12.89 1.58
N ASP A 93 11.36 -13.71 1.03
CA ASP A 93 11.70 -15.02 0.47
C ASP A 93 12.84 -14.93 -0.55
N VAL A 94 12.71 -14.02 -1.53
CA VAL A 94 13.76 -13.80 -2.54
C VAL A 94 15.04 -13.28 -1.90
N TRP A 95 14.95 -12.33 -0.96
CA TRP A 95 16.14 -11.74 -0.33
C TRP A 95 16.99 -12.80 0.41
N PHE A 96 16.36 -13.78 1.04
CA PHE A 96 17.08 -14.82 1.78
C PHE A 96 17.43 -16.07 0.95
N ASN A 97 16.62 -16.41 -0.05
CA ASN A 97 16.78 -17.66 -0.81
C ASN A 97 17.45 -17.50 -2.17
N GLN A 98 17.48 -16.28 -2.74
CA GLN A 98 18.14 -16.01 -4.02
C GLN A 98 19.51 -15.33 -3.84
N GLN A 99 20.32 -15.39 -4.89
CA GLN A 99 21.68 -14.85 -4.91
C GLN A 99 21.85 -13.78 -6.00
N ALA A 100 22.96 -13.04 -5.94
CA ALA A 100 23.34 -12.02 -6.91
C ALA A 100 22.27 -10.93 -7.11
N ILE A 101 21.89 -10.63 -8.36
CA ILE A 101 21.00 -9.51 -8.67
C ILE A 101 19.58 -9.69 -8.11
N GLU A 102 19.09 -10.93 -8.04
CA GLU A 102 17.74 -11.21 -7.53
C GLU A 102 17.63 -10.90 -6.04
N GLN A 103 18.71 -11.08 -5.28
CA GLN A 103 18.77 -10.70 -3.87
C GLN A 103 18.48 -9.21 -3.66
N LEU A 104 19.09 -8.36 -4.50
CA LEU A 104 18.87 -6.90 -4.46
C LEU A 104 17.45 -6.52 -4.89
N LEU A 105 16.86 -7.27 -5.83
CA LEU A 105 15.48 -7.07 -6.25
C LEU A 105 14.50 -7.47 -5.14
N GLY A 106 14.76 -8.58 -4.44
CA GLY A 106 14.03 -8.99 -3.24
C GLY A 106 14.09 -7.93 -2.14
N MET A 107 15.29 -7.42 -1.82
CA MET A 107 15.47 -6.32 -0.86
C MET A 107 14.70 -5.05 -1.27
N SER A 108 14.72 -4.71 -2.56
CA SER A 108 13.98 -3.56 -3.11
C SER A 108 12.46 -3.77 -2.99
N MET A 109 11.97 -4.99 -3.23
CA MET A 109 10.56 -5.36 -3.04
C MET A 109 10.14 -5.22 -1.59
N VAL A 110 10.97 -5.63 -0.64
CA VAL A 110 10.76 -5.42 0.81
C VAL A 110 10.64 -3.94 1.13
N LEU A 111 11.59 -3.12 0.65
CA LEU A 111 11.60 -1.68 0.89
C LEU A 111 10.33 -1.00 0.38
N PHE A 112 9.92 -1.27 -0.88
CA PHE A 112 8.71 -0.67 -1.43
C PHE A 112 7.44 -1.16 -0.73
N SER A 113 7.40 -2.43 -0.31
CA SER A 113 6.28 -2.99 0.48
C SER A 113 6.15 -2.31 1.84
N LEU A 114 7.26 -2.04 2.52
CA LEU A 114 7.27 -1.30 3.79
C LEU A 114 6.85 0.16 3.61
N LEU A 115 7.35 0.84 2.57
CA LEU A 115 6.91 2.20 2.22
C LEU A 115 5.41 2.25 1.96
N LEU A 116 4.89 1.26 1.24
CA LEU A 116 3.48 1.14 0.93
C LEU A 116 2.63 0.93 2.20
N MET A 117 3.04 0.02 3.08
CA MET A 117 2.41 -0.25 4.38
C MET A 117 2.39 1.00 5.29
N VAL A 118 3.54 1.65 5.46
CA VAL A 118 3.67 2.82 6.34
C VAL A 118 2.91 4.01 5.77
N GLY A 119 3.08 4.30 4.47
CA GLY A 119 2.40 5.39 3.80
C GLY A 119 0.88 5.24 3.85
N SER A 120 0.37 4.04 3.58
CA SER A 120 -1.06 3.76 3.59
C SER A 120 -1.66 3.87 4.99
N SER A 121 -0.92 3.42 6.01
CA SER A 121 -1.28 3.55 7.42
C SER A 121 -1.31 5.01 7.86
N MET A 122 -0.29 5.80 7.49
CA MET A 122 -0.23 7.24 7.77
C MET A 122 -1.39 7.98 7.10
N TYR A 123 -1.60 7.76 5.79
CA TYR A 123 -2.71 8.37 5.06
C TYR A 123 -4.06 8.06 5.70
N SER A 124 -4.29 6.79 6.04
CA SER A 124 -5.53 6.34 6.68
C SER A 124 -5.76 6.96 8.05
N ARG A 125 -4.68 7.27 8.79
CA ARG A 125 -4.75 7.91 10.12
C ARG A 125 -5.06 9.40 10.03
N TYR A 126 -4.39 10.12 9.14
CA TYR A 126 -4.44 11.60 9.07
C TYR A 126 -5.45 12.15 8.05
N THR A 127 -6.10 11.30 7.24
CA THR A 127 -7.18 11.73 6.35
C THR A 127 -8.45 12.09 7.14
N PRO A 128 -9.01 13.29 6.92
CA PRO A 128 -10.25 13.74 7.56
C PRO A 128 -11.43 12.81 7.29
N THR A 129 -12.37 12.77 8.23
CA THR A 129 -13.66 12.12 8.00
C THR A 129 -14.50 13.01 7.06
N PRO A 130 -15.07 12.45 5.97
CA PRO A 130 -15.95 13.19 5.07
C PRO A 130 -17.07 13.92 5.83
N PRO A 131 -17.46 15.14 5.42
CA PRO A 131 -18.48 15.92 6.10
C PRO A 131 -19.80 15.16 6.32
N GLU A 132 -20.21 14.35 5.34
CA GLU A 132 -21.43 13.52 5.38
C GLU A 132 -21.43 12.46 6.50
N LEU A 133 -20.24 12.06 6.99
CA LEU A 133 -20.08 11.08 8.07
C LEU A 133 -19.79 11.74 9.43
N ARG A 134 -19.74 13.08 9.48
CA ARG A 134 -19.60 13.82 10.74
C ARG A 134 -20.94 13.78 11.47
N LYS A 135 -20.93 13.42 12.75
CA LYS A 135 -22.13 13.55 13.59
C LYS A 135 -22.48 15.04 13.70
N PRO A 136 -23.77 15.43 13.63
CA PRO A 136 -24.18 16.81 13.86
C PRO A 136 -23.69 17.25 15.24
N VAL A 137 -23.23 18.50 15.32
CA VAL A 137 -22.88 19.13 16.59
C VAL A 137 -24.20 19.29 17.33
N GLU A 138 -24.42 18.51 18.39
CA GLU A 138 -25.54 18.76 19.32
C GLU A 138 -25.22 20.09 20.01
N ASP A 139 -25.92 21.16 19.60
CA ASP A 139 -26.01 22.39 20.39
C ASP A 139 -26.66 22.02 21.72
N LYS A 140 -25.95 22.30 22.81
CA LYS A 140 -26.41 22.05 24.18
C LYS A 140 -27.11 23.28 24.74
#